data_AF-A0A542SA32-F1
#
_entry.id   AF-A0A542SA32-F1
#
_cell.length_a   1.000
_cell.length_b   1.000
_cell.length_c   1.000
_cell.angle_alpha   90.00
_cell.angle_beta   90.00
_cell.angle_gamma   90.00
#
_symmetry.space_group_name_H-M   'P 1'
#
loop_
_entity.id
_entity.type
_entity.pdbx_description
1 polymer ?
#
loop_
_entity_poly.entity_id
_entity_poly.type
_entity_poly.pdbx_seq_one_letter_code
_entity_poly.pdbx_strand_id
1 'polypeptide(L)'
;MEPSRELTAAMPSARRNQSVVVSGWFATHADAGTPGPHLRVSASDLEDLVVRTDQVPQLCALLQLMARRVEESWAVDGEQYADEVVRRAPDPQDPAVERAAALDRLRFAAAVGDRLEEVVAVIRAAESTDEAIDEVAALLDLDPGPVLGRLTRFNLLGLTRPATARRWQLIDGD
;
A
#
# COMPACT_ATOMS: atom_id res chain seq x y z
N MET A 1 17.45 9.62 0.38
CA MET A 1 17.27 8.28 -0.20
C MET A 1 15.80 8.19 -0.55
N GLU A 2 15.46 8.18 -1.85
CA GLU A 2 14.05 8.07 -2.23
C GLU A 2 13.50 6.75 -1.66
N PRO A 3 12.32 6.74 -1.03
CA PRO A 3 11.71 5.49 -0.60
C PRO A 3 11.62 4.59 -1.82
N SER A 4 12.05 3.32 -1.69
CA SER A 4 11.85 2.28 -2.70
C SER A 4 10.42 2.42 -3.22
N ARG A 5 10.28 2.90 -4.47
CA ARG A 5 8.97 3.16 -5.07
C ARG A 5 8.24 1.83 -5.09
N GLU A 6 7.23 1.68 -4.23
CA GLU A 6 6.39 0.50 -4.23
C GLU A 6 5.74 0.40 -5.63
N LEU A 7 6.26 -0.51 -6.45
CA LEU A 7 5.84 -0.65 -7.82
C LEU A 7 4.43 -1.24 -7.79
N THR A 8 3.45 -0.46 -8.23
CA THR A 8 2.05 -0.89 -8.19
C THR A 8 1.41 -0.76 -9.56
N ALA A 9 0.63 -1.76 -9.94
CA ALA A 9 -0.24 -1.69 -11.10
C ALA A 9 -1.60 -2.30 -10.75
N ALA A 10 -2.65 -1.84 -11.42
CA ALA A 10 -4.01 -2.25 -11.14
C ALA A 10 -4.80 -2.55 -12.41
N MET A 11 -5.80 -3.42 -12.29
CA MET A 11 -6.81 -3.67 -13.30
C MET A 11 -8.20 -3.81 -12.65
N PRO A 12 -9.30 -3.59 -13.38
CA PRO A 12 -10.63 -3.82 -12.85
C PRO A 12 -10.81 -5.28 -12.42
N SER A 13 -11.48 -5.50 -11.28
CA SER A 13 -11.90 -6.84 -10.85
C SER A 13 -13.29 -7.20 -11.42
N ALA A 14 -13.84 -8.35 -11.01
CA ALA A 14 -15.22 -8.74 -11.32
C ALA A 14 -16.26 -8.04 -10.44
N ARG A 15 -15.86 -7.48 -9.29
CA ARG A 15 -16.75 -6.77 -8.36
C ARG A 15 -16.79 -5.29 -8.70
N ARG A 16 -17.98 -4.69 -8.60
CA ARG A 16 -18.17 -3.26 -8.84
C ARG A 16 -17.35 -2.47 -7.82
N ASN A 17 -16.63 -1.44 -8.29
CA ASN A 17 -15.77 -0.57 -7.48
C ASN A 17 -14.59 -1.29 -6.78
N GLN A 18 -14.28 -2.54 -7.15
CA GLN A 18 -13.10 -3.26 -6.69
C GLN A 18 -12.10 -3.40 -7.85
N SER A 19 -10.82 -3.21 -7.56
CA SER A 19 -9.71 -3.43 -8.50
C SER A 19 -8.81 -4.54 -8.00
N VAL A 20 -8.22 -5.29 -8.94
CA VAL A 20 -7.06 -6.15 -8.67
C VAL A 20 -5.83 -5.26 -8.59
N VAL A 21 -5.10 -5.33 -7.48
CA VAL A 21 -3.86 -4.59 -7.26
C VAL A 21 -2.71 -5.58 -7.19
N VAL A 22 -1.71 -5.38 -8.06
CA VAL A 22 -0.43 -6.10 -8.02
C VAL A 22 0.64 -5.13 -7.54
N SER A 23 1.18 -5.41 -6.36
CA SER A 23 2.28 -4.65 -5.77
C SER A 23 3.55 -5.48 -5.80
N GLY A 24 4.66 -4.82 -6.10
CA GLY A 24 6.01 -5.37 -6.08
C GLY A 24 6.84 -4.76 -4.97
N TRP A 25 7.53 -5.59 -4.18
CA TRP A 25 8.46 -5.15 -3.14
C TRP A 25 9.64 -6.11 -3.00
N PHE A 26 10.65 -5.69 -2.25
CA PHE A 26 11.75 -6.54 -1.84
C PHE A 26 11.48 -7.08 -0.45
N ALA A 27 11.48 -8.40 -0.30
CA ALA A 27 11.29 -9.03 1.00
C ALA A 27 12.58 -9.70 1.45
N THR A 28 12.77 -9.71 2.77
CA THR A 28 13.87 -10.38 3.46
C THR A 28 13.58 -11.87 3.65
N HIS A 29 12.35 -12.14 4.07
CA HIS A 29 11.80 -13.43 4.45
C HIS A 29 10.31 -13.40 4.12
N ALA A 30 9.92 -13.21 2.86
CA ALA A 30 8.56 -13.60 2.51
C ALA A 30 8.32 -15.03 3.00
N ASP A 31 7.09 -15.44 3.26
CA ASP A 31 6.74 -16.68 4.01
C ASP A 31 7.47 -17.98 3.61
N ALA A 32 8.19 -18.01 2.48
CA ALA A 32 9.08 -19.06 2.00
C ALA A 32 10.59 -18.94 2.40
N GLY A 33 11.03 -17.88 3.09
CA GLY A 33 12.41 -17.71 3.57
C GLY A 33 13.47 -17.26 2.54
N THR A 34 13.05 -16.78 1.36
CA THR A 34 13.98 -16.36 0.29
C THR A 34 14.03 -14.83 0.19
N PRO A 35 15.20 -14.20 0.41
CA PRO A 35 15.37 -12.78 0.12
C PRO A 35 15.24 -12.50 -1.38
N GLY A 36 14.57 -11.41 -1.75
CA GLY A 36 14.50 -10.98 -3.15
C GLY A 36 13.21 -10.29 -3.57
N PRO A 37 12.95 -10.21 -4.88
CA PRO A 37 11.76 -9.58 -5.45
C PRO A 37 10.50 -10.42 -5.19
N HIS A 38 9.43 -9.77 -4.74
CA HIS A 38 8.14 -10.40 -4.44
C HIS A 38 6.98 -9.65 -5.06
N LEU A 39 5.89 -10.38 -5.33
CA LEU A 39 4.62 -9.85 -5.81
C LEU A 39 3.48 -10.21 -4.86
N ARG A 40 2.53 -9.30 -4.70
CA ARG A 40 1.33 -9.43 -3.87
C ARG A 40 0.19 -9.07 -4.77
N VAL A 41 -0.77 -9.96 -4.81
CA VAL A 41 -2.04 -9.74 -5.48
C VAL A 41 -3.08 -9.55 -4.40
N SER A 42 -3.81 -8.45 -4.45
CA SER A 42 -4.82 -8.11 -3.47
C SER A 42 -5.99 -7.39 -4.11
N ALA A 43 -7.15 -7.41 -3.46
CA ALA A 43 -8.23 -6.52 -3.81
C ALA A 43 -7.98 -5.13 -3.22
N SER A 44 -8.38 -4.08 -3.94
CA SER A 44 -8.23 -2.70 -3.48
C SER A 44 -8.99 -2.37 -2.20
N ASP A 45 -10.05 -3.13 -1.91
CA ASP A 45 -10.88 -3.03 -0.70
C ASP A 45 -10.47 -4.01 0.41
N LEU A 46 -9.40 -4.81 0.18
CA LEU A 46 -8.90 -5.84 1.09
C LEU A 46 -9.90 -6.98 1.40
N GLU A 47 -11.00 -7.05 0.66
CA GLU A 47 -11.96 -8.15 0.68
C GLU A 47 -11.49 -9.28 -0.25
N ASP A 48 -12.30 -10.34 -0.35
CA ASP A 48 -12.08 -11.41 -1.31
C ASP A 48 -11.95 -10.85 -2.74
N LEU A 49 -10.82 -11.18 -3.35
CA LEU A 49 -10.51 -10.84 -4.73
C LEU A 49 -11.30 -11.73 -5.69
N VAL A 50 -12.16 -11.13 -6.52
CA VAL A 50 -12.90 -11.88 -7.53
C VAL A 50 -12.48 -11.45 -8.92
N VAL A 51 -12.02 -12.41 -9.71
CA VAL A 51 -11.60 -12.21 -11.11
C VAL A 51 -12.46 -13.11 -11.99
N ARG A 52 -13.04 -12.57 -13.07
CA ARG A 52 -13.77 -13.39 -14.03
C ARG A 52 -12.79 -14.23 -14.85
N THR A 53 -13.23 -15.39 -15.32
CA THR A 53 -12.38 -16.29 -16.12
C THR A 53 -11.85 -15.63 -17.41
N ASP A 54 -12.62 -14.72 -18.02
CA ASP A 54 -12.21 -13.95 -19.19
C ASP A 54 -11.17 -12.86 -18.89
N GLN A 55 -11.00 -12.47 -17.62
CA GLN A 55 -10.01 -11.49 -17.17
C GLN A 55 -8.65 -12.14 -16.83
N VAL A 56 -8.57 -13.46 -16.74
CA VAL A 56 -7.34 -14.20 -16.39
C VAL A 56 -6.17 -13.86 -17.32
N PRO A 57 -6.32 -13.77 -18.66
CA PRO A 57 -5.21 -13.39 -19.54
C PRO A 57 -4.64 -12.01 -19.21
N GLN A 58 -5.50 -11.04 -18.87
CA GLN A 58 -5.09 -9.70 -18.49
C GLN A 58 -4.36 -9.70 -17.14
N LEU A 59 -4.83 -10.48 -16.17
CA LEU A 59 -4.15 -10.67 -14.89
C LEU A 59 -2.76 -11.27 -15.08
N CYS A 60 -2.61 -12.30 -15.91
CA CYS A 60 -1.31 -12.89 -16.22
C CYS A 60 -0.35 -11.87 -16.86
N ALA A 61 -0.84 -11.04 -17.80
CA ALA A 61 -0.04 -9.99 -18.41
C ALA A 61 0.40 -8.92 -17.38
N LEU A 62 -0.49 -8.55 -16.46
CA LEU A 62 -0.19 -7.62 -15.37
C LEU A 62 0.88 -8.19 -14.43
N LEU A 63 0.76 -9.47 -14.05
CA LEU A 63 1.74 -10.16 -13.21
C LEU A 63 3.11 -10.24 -13.89
N GLN A 64 3.17 -10.57 -15.18
CA GLN A 64 4.43 -10.60 -15.94
C GLN A 64 5.09 -9.22 -16.04
N LEU A 65 4.29 -8.18 -16.30
CA LEU A 65 4.79 -6.81 -16.33
C LEU A 65 5.39 -6.42 -14.97
N MET A 66 4.69 -6.73 -13.89
CA MET A 66 5.13 -6.40 -12.53
C MET A 66 6.35 -7.20 -12.12
N ALA A 67 6.39 -8.51 -12.41
CA ALA A 67 7.56 -9.36 -12.16
C ALA A 67 8.80 -8.76 -12.80
N ARG A 68 8.74 -8.43 -14.10
CA ARG A 68 9.85 -7.81 -14.82
C ARG A 68 10.29 -6.48 -14.20
N ARG A 69 9.36 -5.59 -13.84
CA ARG A 69 9.71 -4.29 -13.25
C ARG A 69 10.41 -4.43 -11.90
N VAL A 70 9.96 -5.38 -11.07
CA VAL A 70 10.58 -5.62 -9.75
C VAL A 70 11.95 -6.27 -9.92
N GLU A 71 12.11 -7.21 -10.85
CA GLU A 71 13.41 -7.81 -11.20
C GLU A 71 14.39 -6.75 -11.73
N GLU A 72 13.93 -5.86 -12.62
CA GLU A 72 14.74 -4.75 -13.13
C GLU A 72 15.16 -3.80 -12.00
N SER A 73 14.27 -3.49 -11.06
CA SER A 73 14.60 -2.68 -9.89
C SER A 73 15.57 -3.39 -8.94
N TRP A 74 15.41 -4.70 -8.74
CA TRP A 74 16.30 -5.52 -7.92
C TRP A 74 17.71 -5.61 -8.52
N ALA A 75 17.84 -5.69 -9.85
CA ALA A 75 19.13 -5.73 -10.52
C ALA A 75 19.95 -4.45 -10.32
N VAL A 76 19.28 -3.31 -10.07
CA VAL A 76 19.94 -2.01 -9.85
C VAL A 76 20.23 -1.78 -8.36
N ASP A 77 19.21 -1.96 -7.51
CA ASP A 77 19.26 -1.53 -6.11
C ASP A 77 19.28 -2.69 -5.10
N GLY A 78 19.14 -3.93 -5.57
CA GLY A 78 18.84 -5.10 -4.74
C GLY A 78 19.94 -5.47 -3.75
N GLU A 79 21.21 -5.41 -4.15
CA GLU A 79 22.34 -5.74 -3.27
C GLU A 79 22.53 -4.70 -2.16
N GLN A 80 22.44 -3.41 -2.50
CA GLN A 80 22.51 -2.34 -1.52
C GLN A 80 21.31 -2.35 -0.57
N TYR A 81 20.08 -2.50 -1.09
CA TYR A 81 18.88 -2.62 -0.27
C TYR A 81 18.95 -3.88 0.61
N ALA A 82 19.50 -4.98 0.09
CA ALA A 82 19.69 -6.21 0.85
C ALA A 82 20.63 -5.99 2.06
N ASP A 83 21.71 -5.25 1.85
CA ASP A 83 22.71 -5.01 2.89
C ASP A 83 22.27 -3.97 3.93
N GLU A 84 21.57 -2.91 3.49
CA GLU A 84 21.21 -1.78 4.34
C GLU A 84 19.88 -1.97 5.08
N VAL A 85 18.89 -2.59 4.43
CA VAL A 85 17.52 -2.72 4.94
C VAL A 85 17.22 -4.18 5.30
N VAL A 86 17.55 -5.13 4.43
CA VAL A 86 17.08 -6.52 4.56
C VAL A 86 17.83 -7.31 5.63
N ARG A 87 19.16 -7.26 5.64
CA ARG A 87 19.99 -8.00 6.62
C ARG A 87 19.98 -7.38 8.01
N ARG A 88 19.57 -6.12 8.12
CA ARG A 88 19.50 -5.37 9.40
C ARG A 88 18.09 -5.32 9.98
N ALA A 89 17.05 -5.57 9.18
CA ALA A 89 15.68 -5.62 9.66
C ALA A 89 15.44 -6.88 10.49
N PRO A 90 14.70 -6.77 11.61
CA PRO A 90 14.29 -7.93 12.38
C PRO A 90 13.32 -8.81 11.57
N ASP A 91 13.35 -10.12 11.82
CA ASP A 91 12.51 -11.09 11.12
C ASP A 91 11.02 -10.75 11.33
N PRO A 92 10.25 -10.47 10.26
CA PRO A 92 8.83 -10.14 10.39
C PRO A 92 7.98 -11.29 10.95
N GLN A 93 8.47 -12.53 10.90
CA GLN A 93 7.81 -13.72 11.48
C GLN A 93 8.23 -13.98 12.94
N ASP A 94 9.15 -13.19 13.51
CA ASP A 94 9.43 -13.25 14.95
C ASP A 94 8.17 -12.85 15.72
N PRO A 95 7.65 -13.69 16.64
CA PRO A 95 6.48 -13.37 17.45
C PRO A 95 6.55 -12.03 18.18
N ALA A 96 7.75 -11.58 18.57
CA ALA A 96 7.95 -10.27 19.20
C ALA A 96 7.73 -9.11 18.21
N VAL A 97 8.18 -9.27 16.97
CA VAL A 97 8.00 -8.30 15.88
C VAL A 97 6.54 -8.25 15.45
N GLU A 98 5.89 -9.40 15.30
CA GLU A 98 4.46 -9.49 15.00
C GLU A 98 3.60 -8.80 16.07
N ARG A 99 3.92 -9.06 17.36
CA ARG A 99 3.23 -8.45 18.50
C ARG A 99 3.45 -6.94 18.53
N ALA A 100 4.66 -6.46 18.32
CA ALA A 100 4.95 -5.03 18.26
C ALA A 100 4.16 -4.36 17.13
N ALA A 101 4.17 -4.96 15.93
CA ALA A 101 3.40 -4.48 14.79
C ALA A 101 1.88 -4.48 15.07
N ALA A 102 1.34 -5.47 15.77
CA ALA A 102 -0.06 -5.53 16.16
C ALA A 102 -0.44 -4.42 17.16
N LEU A 103 0.40 -4.19 18.17
CA LEU A 103 0.20 -3.12 19.14
C LEU A 103 0.25 -1.73 18.49
N ASP A 104 1.19 -1.51 17.58
CA ASP A 104 1.29 -0.25 16.85
C ASP A 104 0.09 0.01 15.93
N ARG A 105 -0.49 -1.06 15.34
CA ARG A 105 -1.77 -0.94 14.61
C ARG A 105 -2.90 -0.50 15.53
N LEU A 106 -3.01 -1.09 16.72
CA LEU A 106 -4.06 -0.73 17.68
C LEU A 106 -3.89 0.70 18.19
N ARG A 107 -2.66 1.13 18.48
CA ARG A 107 -2.35 2.51 18.89
C ARG A 107 -2.71 3.52 17.81
N PHE A 108 -2.39 3.22 16.55
CA PHE A 108 -2.78 4.08 15.44
C PHE A 108 -4.29 4.17 15.29
N ALA A 109 -5.00 3.04 15.35
CA ALA A 109 -6.45 3.01 15.28
C ALA A 109 -7.09 3.83 16.41
N ALA A 110 -6.55 3.74 17.63
CA ALA A 110 -6.98 4.55 18.76
C ALA A 110 -6.72 6.04 18.52
N ALA A 111 -5.51 6.43 18.10
CA ALA A 111 -5.17 7.82 17.83
C ALA A 111 -6.05 8.46 16.73
N VAL A 112 -6.34 7.70 15.66
CA VAL A 112 -7.28 8.13 14.63
C VAL A 112 -8.70 8.22 15.20
N GLY A 113 -9.14 7.24 16.00
CA GLY A 113 -10.47 7.23 16.60
C GLY A 113 -10.70 8.43 17.53
N ASP A 114 -9.70 8.78 18.34
CA ASP A 114 -9.76 9.90 19.29
C ASP A 114 -9.85 11.27 18.58
N ARG A 115 -9.38 11.35 17.33
CA ARG A 115 -9.33 12.60 16.53
C ARG A 115 -9.99 12.45 15.17
N LEU A 116 -10.98 11.58 15.05
CA LEU A 116 -11.51 11.14 13.75
C LEU A 116 -12.01 12.31 12.89
N GLU A 117 -12.73 13.25 13.51
CA GLU A 117 -13.28 14.42 12.79
C GLU A 117 -12.17 15.32 12.23
N GLU A 118 -11.10 15.54 13.00
CA GLU A 118 -9.94 16.34 12.59
C GLU A 118 -9.16 15.63 11.48
N VAL A 119 -8.94 14.32 11.61
CA VAL A 119 -8.27 13.50 10.58
C VAL A 119 -9.05 13.56 9.26
N VAL A 120 -10.38 13.41 9.30
CA VAL A 120 -11.22 13.51 8.10
C VAL A 120 -11.20 14.92 7.51
N ALA A 121 -11.19 15.96 8.34
CA ALA A 121 -11.12 17.34 7.87
C ALA A 121 -9.80 17.62 7.14
N VAL A 122 -8.68 17.20 7.71
CA VAL A 122 -7.34 17.29 7.11
C VAL A 122 -7.30 16.56 5.76
N ILE A 123 -7.71 15.30 5.74
CA ILE A 123 -7.68 14.49 4.51
C ILE A 123 -8.55 15.09 3.40
N ARG A 124 -9.71 15.68 3.74
CA ARG A 124 -10.59 16.33 2.76
C ARG A 124 -10.05 17.66 2.25
N ALA A 125 -9.28 18.37 3.06
CA ALA A 125 -8.70 19.67 2.72
C ALA A 125 -7.49 19.52 1.81
N ALA A 126 -6.69 18.46 2.01
CA ALA A 126 -5.47 18.20 1.27
C ALA A 126 -5.65 18.19 -0.26
N GLU A 127 -4.69 18.82 -0.95
CA GLU A 127 -4.62 18.93 -2.41
C GLU A 127 -3.92 17.71 -3.03
N SER A 128 -3.19 16.93 -2.21
CA SER A 128 -2.53 15.69 -2.65
C SER A 128 -2.53 14.59 -1.58
N THR A 129 -2.25 13.36 -2.00
CA THR A 129 -2.08 12.22 -1.09
C THR A 129 -0.89 12.42 -0.15
N ASP A 130 0.23 12.93 -0.66
CA ASP A 130 1.45 13.16 0.12
C ASP A 130 1.23 14.22 1.21
N GLU A 131 0.54 15.31 0.85
CA GLU A 131 0.13 16.35 1.81
C GLU A 131 -0.81 15.79 2.89
N ALA A 132 -1.80 14.97 2.51
CA ALA A 132 -2.68 14.33 3.49
C ALA A 132 -1.92 13.42 4.47
N ILE A 133 -0.85 12.76 4.01
CA ILE A 133 -0.01 11.90 4.86
C ILE A 133 0.79 12.73 5.85
N ASP A 134 1.46 13.78 5.37
CA ASP A 134 2.29 14.65 6.19
C ASP A 134 1.46 15.39 7.25
N GLU A 135 0.28 15.90 6.86
CA GLU A 135 -0.60 16.62 7.78
C GLU A 135 -1.24 15.70 8.82
N VAL A 136 -1.65 14.49 8.45
CA VAL A 136 -2.17 13.51 9.42
C VAL A 136 -1.06 13.00 10.34
N ALA A 137 0.16 12.82 9.83
CA ALA A 137 1.31 12.46 10.64
C ALA A 137 1.61 13.52 11.69
N ALA A 138 1.62 14.79 11.29
CA ALA A 138 1.77 15.92 12.20
C ALA A 138 0.61 16.00 13.21
N LEU A 139 -0.63 15.77 12.77
CA LEU A 139 -1.80 15.77 13.65
C LEU A 139 -1.71 14.67 14.73
N LEU A 140 -1.22 13.49 14.39
CA LEU A 140 -1.19 12.35 15.30
C LEU A 140 0.14 12.21 16.06
N ASP A 141 1.10 13.11 15.85
CA ASP A 141 2.48 13.03 16.38
C ASP A 141 3.16 11.70 16.00
N LEU A 142 3.09 11.35 14.72
CA LEU A 142 3.61 10.11 14.15
C LEU A 142 4.61 10.38 13.03
N ASP A 143 5.47 9.39 12.76
CA ASP A 143 6.32 9.36 11.58
C ASP A 143 5.45 9.24 10.29
N PRO A 144 5.63 10.09 9.26
CA PRO A 144 4.87 10.03 8.01
C PRO A 144 4.96 8.70 7.26
N GLY A 145 6.12 8.02 7.33
CA GLY A 145 6.35 6.75 6.62
C GLY A 145 5.27 5.69 6.89
N PRO A 146 5.01 5.32 8.16
CA PRO A 146 3.96 4.36 8.49
C PRO A 146 2.52 4.88 8.31
N VAL A 147 2.28 6.19 8.16
CA VAL A 147 0.92 6.78 8.06
C VAL A 147 0.27 6.44 6.72
N LEU A 148 0.99 6.48 5.60
CA LEU A 148 0.48 6.09 4.27
C LEU A 148 -0.12 4.67 4.27
N GLY A 149 0.68 3.70 4.70
CA GLY A 149 0.28 2.29 4.70
C GLY A 149 -0.88 2.01 5.65
N ARG A 150 -1.03 2.82 6.71
CA ARG A 150 -2.10 2.69 7.70
C ARG A 150 -3.39 3.39 7.24
N LEU A 151 -3.33 4.61 6.70
CA LEU A 151 -4.50 5.32 6.16
C LEU A 151 -5.14 4.59 4.98
N THR A 152 -4.33 3.95 4.13
CA THR A 152 -4.81 3.10 3.04
C THR A 152 -5.69 1.95 3.57
N ARG A 153 -5.36 1.36 4.72
CA ARG A 153 -6.14 0.27 5.33
C ARG A 153 -7.50 0.72 5.88
N PHE A 154 -7.64 2.00 6.24
CA PHE A 154 -8.93 2.57 6.61
C PHE A 154 -9.71 3.12 5.40
N ASN A 155 -9.17 2.97 4.18
CA ASN A 155 -9.70 3.56 2.94
C ASN A 155 -9.91 5.09 3.04
N LEU A 156 -9.18 5.77 3.93
CA LEU A 156 -9.40 7.20 4.18
C LEU A 156 -8.81 8.07 3.06
N LEU A 157 -7.79 7.60 2.34
CA LEU A 157 -7.24 8.30 1.18
C LEU A 157 -8.27 8.49 0.04
N GLY A 158 -9.31 7.64 0.00
CA GLY A 158 -10.45 7.80 -0.91
C GLY A 158 -11.33 9.03 -0.62
N LEU A 159 -11.14 9.69 0.53
CA LEU A 159 -11.83 10.92 0.93
C LEU A 159 -11.12 12.20 0.49
N THR A 160 -9.90 12.08 -0.05
CA THR A 160 -9.15 13.24 -0.54
C THR A 160 -9.90 13.93 -1.67
N ARG A 161 -9.72 15.25 -1.80
CA ARG A 161 -10.32 16.03 -2.90
C ARG A 161 -10.00 15.46 -4.27
N PRO A 162 -8.73 15.14 -4.60
CA PRO A 162 -8.38 14.52 -5.89
C PRO A 162 -9.06 13.17 -6.12
N ALA A 163 -9.08 12.28 -5.12
CA ALA A 163 -9.74 10.97 -5.25
C ALA A 163 -11.26 11.12 -5.43
N THR A 164 -11.87 12.06 -4.72
CA THR A 164 -13.30 12.37 -4.83
C THR A 164 -13.63 12.98 -6.18
N ALA A 165 -12.83 13.94 -6.68
CA ALA A 165 -13.01 14.57 -7.99
C ALA A 165 -12.88 13.55 -9.14
N ARG A 166 -11.87 12.67 -9.07
CA ARG A 166 -11.70 11.56 -10.02
C ARG A 166 -12.89 10.60 -9.99
N ARG A 167 -13.42 10.29 -8.80
CA ARG A 167 -14.60 9.44 -8.65
C ARG A 167 -15.84 10.07 -9.29
N TRP A 168 -16.04 11.39 -9.15
CA TRP A 168 -17.14 12.10 -9.83
C TRP A 168 -16.98 12.09 -11.34
N GLN A 169 -15.78 12.33 -11.88
CA GLN A 169 -15.51 12.21 -13.32
C GLN A 169 -15.84 10.82 -13.89
N LEU A 170 -15.54 9.75 -13.13
CA LEU A 170 -15.87 8.38 -13.52
C LEU A 170 -17.37 8.03 -13.42
N ILE A 171 -18.13 8.77 -12.62
CA ILE A 171 -19.60 8.60 -12.47
C ILE A 171 -20.35 9.41 -13.52
N ASP A 172 -19.89 10.63 -13.79
CA ASP A 172 -20.55 11.57 -14.69
C ASP A 172 -20.22 11.31 -16.16
N GLY A 173 -19.17 10.52 -16.45
CA GLY A 173 -18.91 9.95 -17.76
C GLY A 173 -18.53 10.98 -18.82
N ASP A 174 -17.32 11.54 -18.69
CA ASP A 174 -16.57 12.13 -19.81
C ASP A 174 -15.44 11.18 -20.26
#